data_AF-A0A3N1HNW5-F1
#
_entry.id   AF-A0A3N1HNW5-F1
#
_cell.length_a   1.000
_cell.length_b   1.000
_cell.length_c   1.000
_cell.angle_alpha   90.00
_cell.angle_beta   90.00
_cell.angle_gamma   90.00
#
_symmetry.space_group_name_H-M   'P 1'
#
loop_
_entity.id
_entity.type
_entity.pdbx_description
1 polymer ?
#
loop_
_entity_poly.entity_id
_entity_poly.type
_entity_poly.pdbx_seq_one_letter_code
_entity_poly.pdbx_strand_id
1 'polypeptide(L)' 'MLPKSKVDLYAAIRRDAKAGLSSRALQRKYGVGFLTVQKALTSAWPEPRKKLPPRPTRLDPYKPLIDEMLRAERDHGS' A
#
# COMPACT_ATOMS: atom_id res chain seq x y z
N MET A 1 10.34 11.00 17.06
CA MET A 1 9.48 11.32 15.90
C MET A 1 9.41 10.07 15.03
N LEU A 2 8.21 9.53 14.79
CA LEU A 2 8.07 8.39 13.88
C LEU A 2 8.43 8.83 12.45
N PRO A 3 9.09 7.97 11.66
CA PRO A 3 9.46 8.27 10.28
C PRO A 3 8.22 8.60 9.43
N LYS A 4 8.35 9.60 8.55
CA LYS A 4 7.25 10.19 7.76
C LYS A 4 6.66 9.24 6.71
N SER A 5 7.37 8.16 6.35
CA SER A 5 6.91 7.13 5.42
C SER A 5 7.43 5.72 5.79
N LYS A 6 6.85 4.67 5.18
CA LYS A 6 7.30 3.27 5.38
C LYS A 6 8.73 3.03 4.89
N VAL A 7 9.16 3.75 3.87
CA VAL A 7 10.54 3.72 3.36
C VAL A 7 11.49 4.31 4.41
N ASP A 8 11.14 5.46 4.99
CA ASP A 8 11.92 6.10 6.06
C ASP A 8 12.00 5.20 7.30
N LEU A 9 10.92 4.47 7.62
CA LEU A 9 10.90 3.48 8.69
C LEU A 9 11.93 2.38 8.47
N TYR A 10 11.97 1.81 7.26
CA TYR A 10 12.91 0.73 6.94
C TYR A 10 14.36 1.26 6.94
N ALA A 11 14.58 2.49 6.45
CA ALA A 11 15.88 3.14 6.50
C ALA A 11 16.35 3.39 7.95
N ALA A 12 15.46 3.84 8.83
CA ALA A 12 15.76 4.09 10.24
C ALA A 12 16.08 2.78 10.99
N ILE A 13 15.30 1.71 10.76
CA ILE A 13 15.56 0.39 11.33
C ILE A 13 16.93 -0.13 10.90
N ARG A 14 17.30 -0.03 9.60
CA ARG A 14 18.61 -0.45 9.12
C ARG A 14 19.76 0.36 9.73
N ARG A 15 19.58 1.67 9.89
CA ARG A 15 20.59 2.54 10.52
C ARG A 15 20.86 2.10 11.95
N ASP A 16 19.81 1.87 12.73
CA ASP A 16 19.94 1.47 14.13
C ASP A 16 20.45 0.03 14.29
N ALA A 17 20.06 -0.88 13.41
CA ALA A 17 20.61 -2.22 13.39
C ALA A 17 22.13 -2.21 13.13
N LYS A 18 22.59 -1.38 12.18
CA LYS A 18 24.02 -1.15 11.94
C LYS A 18 24.73 -0.51 13.14
N ALA A 19 24.01 0.30 13.94
CA ALA A 19 24.51 0.84 15.20
C ALA A 19 24.49 -0.18 16.36
N GLY A 20 24.16 -1.45 16.10
CA GLY A 20 24.23 -2.54 17.08
C GLY A 20 22.94 -2.77 17.88
N LEU A 21 21.81 -2.14 17.53
CA LEU A 21 20.55 -2.42 18.21
C LEU A 21 20.03 -3.81 17.87
N SER A 22 19.63 -4.57 18.89
CA SER A 22 18.98 -5.87 18.71
C SER A 22 17.58 -5.75 18.09
N SER A 23 17.13 -6.81 17.42
CA SER A 23 15.79 -6.89 16.84
C SER A 23 14.67 -6.55 17.83
N ARG A 24 14.80 -6.96 19.10
CA ARG A 24 13.81 -6.64 20.15
C ARG A 24 13.84 -5.17 20.55
N ALA A 25 15.02 -4.54 20.58
CA ALA A 25 15.14 -3.11 20.83
C ALA A 25 14.54 -2.28 19.68
N LEU A 26 14.76 -2.70 18.43
CA LEU A 26 14.17 -2.08 17.24
C LEU A 26 12.64 -2.14 17.27
N GLN A 27 12.05 -3.30 17.61
CA GLN A 27 10.60 -3.45 17.75
C GLN A 27 10.02 -2.45 18.75
N ARG A 28 10.65 -2.32 19.92
CA ARG A 28 10.22 -1.39 20.97
C ARG A 28 10.40 0.08 20.56
N LYS A 29 11.54 0.44 19.96
CA LYS A 29 11.86 1.81 19.56
C LYS A 29 10.94 2.33 18.45
N TYR A 30 10.56 1.46 17.51
CA TYR A 30 9.77 1.83 16.34
C TYR A 30 8.29 1.43 16.44
N GLY A 31 7.88 0.69 17.48
CA GLY A 31 6.50 0.22 17.64
C GLY A 31 6.07 -0.78 16.57
N VAL A 32 7.00 -1.61 16.09
CA VAL A 32 6.77 -2.57 14.99
C VAL A 32 6.96 -4.01 15.43
N GLY A 33 6.32 -4.95 14.72
CA GLY A 33 6.50 -6.38 14.95
C GLY A 33 7.82 -6.94 14.39
N PHE A 34 8.16 -8.16 14.82
CA PHE A 34 9.35 -8.89 14.35
C PHE A 34 9.44 -8.97 12.82
N LEU A 35 8.34 -9.31 12.15
CA LEU A 35 8.29 -9.43 10.68
C LEU A 35 8.65 -8.12 9.98
N THR A 36 8.25 -6.97 10.53
CA THR A 36 8.58 -5.67 9.95
C THR A 36 10.07 -5.37 10.08
N VAL A 37 10.68 -5.70 11.23
CA VAL A 37 12.13 -5.57 11.42
C VAL A 37 12.87 -6.49 10.46
N GLN A 38 12.49 -7.76 10.36
CA GLN A 38 13.12 -8.69 9.42
C GLN A 38 13.03 -8.21 7.97
N LYS A 39 11.85 -7.77 7.52
CA LYS A 39 11.66 -7.20 6.17
C LYS A 39 12.52 -5.96 5.93
N ALA A 40 12.68 -5.10 6.93
CA ALA A 40 13.53 -3.92 6.82
C ALA A 40 15.02 -4.27 6.77
N LEU A 41 15.45 -5.36 7.42
CA LEU A 41 16.82 -5.85 7.38
C LEU A 41 17.14 -6.58 6.07
N THR A 42 16.18 -7.32 5.50
CA THR A 42 16.38 -8.12 4.28
C THR A 42 16.12 -7.35 3.00
N SER A 43 15.26 -6.33 3.00
CA SER A 43 14.98 -5.50 1.82
C SER A 43 15.07 -4.01 2.14
N ALA A 44 15.84 -3.29 1.32
CA ALA A 44 15.95 -1.83 1.40
C ALA A 44 14.63 -1.12 1.04
N TRP A 45 13.80 -1.76 0.21
CA TRP A 45 12.56 -1.21 -0.30
C TRP A 45 11.39 -2.04 0.22
N PRO A 46 10.44 -1.44 0.98
CA PRO A 46 9.22 -2.14 1.31
C PRO A 46 8.51 -2.49 -0.01
N GLU A 47 8.09 -3.74 -0.16
CA GLU A 47 7.31 -4.14 -1.34
C GLU A 47 6.18 -3.13 -1.56
N PRO A 48 5.97 -2.66 -2.81
CA PRO A 48 4.85 -1.78 -3.13
C PRO A 48 3.57 -2.42 -2.60
N ARG A 49 2.76 -1.65 -1.89
CA ARG A 49 1.47 -2.13 -1.39
C ARG A 49 0.71 -2.69 -2.60
N LYS A 50 0.40 -3.99 -2.59
CA LYS A 50 -0.41 -4.60 -3.64
C LYS A 50 -1.65 -3.73 -3.83
N LYS A 51 -1.80 -3.14 -5.01
CA LYS A 51 -3.02 -2.45 -5.37
C LYS A 51 -4.11 -3.52 -5.37
N LEU A 52 -5.05 -3.40 -4.44
CA LEU A 52 -6.24 -4.23 -4.50
C LEU A 52 -6.94 -3.94 -5.82
N PRO A 53 -7.46 -4.97 -6.52
CA PRO A 53 -8.34 -4.70 -7.65
C PRO A 53 -9.47 -3.77 -7.17
N PRO A 54 -9.96 -2.87 -8.03
CA PRO A 54 -11.13 -2.05 -7.72
C PRO A 54 -12.23 -2.97 -7.19
N ARG A 55 -12.81 -2.63 -6.03
CA ARG A 55 -13.92 -3.41 -5.49
C ARG A 55 -15.08 -3.31 -6.48
N PRO A 56 -15.68 -4.43 -6.91
CA PRO A 56 -16.86 -4.35 -7.73
C PRO A 56 -17.96 -3.64 -6.95
N THR A 57 -18.63 -2.68 -7.60
CA THR A 57 -19.76 -1.95 -7.05
C THR A 57 -21.06 -2.64 -7.47
N ARG A 58 -22.15 -2.43 -6.71
CA ARG A 58 -23.48 -2.92 -7.08
C ARG A 58 -23.96 -2.39 -8.44
N LEU A 59 -23.36 -1.30 -8.93
CA LEU A 59 -23.68 -0.69 -10.22
C LEU A 59 -22.99 -1.41 -11.39
N ASP A 60 -21.93 -2.17 -11.15
CA ASP A 60 -21.12 -2.77 -12.23
C ASP A 60 -21.91 -3.68 -13.17
N PRO A 61 -22.87 -4.51 -12.71
CA PRO A 61 -23.71 -5.31 -13.61
C PRO A 61 -24.62 -4.48 -14.53
N TYR A 62 -24.94 -3.24 -14.14
CA TYR A 62 -25.87 -2.37 -14.86
C TYR A 62 -25.19 -1.36 -15.78
N LYS A 63 -23.85 -1.26 -15.73
CA LYS A 63 -23.08 -0.37 -16.61
C LYS A 63 -23.38 -0.58 -18.11
N PRO A 64 -23.47 -1.82 -18.63
CA PRO A 64 -23.79 -2.03 -20.05
C PRO A 64 -25.15 -1.45 -20.45
N LEU A 65 -26.16 -1.58 -19.58
CA LEU A 65 -27.50 -1.02 -19.81
C LEU A 65 -27.46 0.51 -19.82
N ILE A 66 -26.74 1.12 -18.88
CA ILE A 66 -26.56 2.58 -18.83
C ILE A 66 -25.81 3.06 -20.09
N ASP A 67 -24.78 2.34 -20.53
CA ASP A 67 -24.02 2.67 -21.74
C ASP A 67 -24.86 2.52 -23.03
N GLU A 68 -25.84 1.61 -23.06
CA GLU A 68 -26.82 1.50 -24.15
C GLU A 68 -27.77 2.69 -24.17
N MET A 69 -28.31 3.07 -23.00
CA MET A 69 -29.18 4.26 -22.88
C MET A 69 -28.45 5.54 -23.31
N LEU A 70 -27.19 5.71 -22.90
CA LEU A 70 -26.36 6.85 -23.28
C LEU A 70 -26.01 6.88 -24.78
N ARG A 71 -25.82 5.71 -25.40
CA ARG A 71 -25.57 5.61 -26.85
C ARG A 71 -26.83 5.93 -27.66
N ALA A 72 -27.98 5.36 -27.28
CA ALA A 72 -29.25 5.65 -27.93
C ALA A 72 -29.55 7.15 -27.93
N GLU A 73 -29.41 7.82 -26.78
CA GLU A 73 -29.60 9.27 -26.67
C GLU A 73 -28.69 10.06 -27.64
N ARG A 74 -27.44 9.62 -27.80
CA ARG A 74 -26.45 10.29 -28.67
C ARG A 74 -26.72 10.08 -30.15
N ASP A 75 -27.31 8.95 -30.53
CA ASP A 75 -27.68 8.63 -31.92
C ASP A 75 -28.97 9.35 -32.35
N HIS A 76 -29.80 9.81 -31.41
CA HIS A 76 -31.00 10.60 -31.68
C HIS A 76 -30.74 12.09 -31.98
N GLY A 77 -29.48 12.53 -31.98
CA GLY A 77 -29.07 13.93 -32.16
C GLY A 77 -28.35 14.27 -33.47
N SER A 78 -28.42 13.42 -34.51
CA SER A 78 -27.83 13.70 -35.84
C SER A 78 -28.86 14.04 -36.91
#